data_AF-A0AAV2SGQ0-F1
#
_entry.id   AF-A0AAV2SGQ0-F1
#
_cell.length_a   1.000
_cell.length_b   1.000
_cell.length_c   1.000
_cell.angle_alpha   90.00
_cell.angle_beta   90.00
_cell.angle_gamma   90.00
#
_symmetry.space_group_name_H-M   'P 1'
#
loop_
_entity.id
_entity.type
_entity.pdbx_description
1 polymer ?
#
loop_
_entity_poly.entity_id
_entity_poly.type
_entity_poly.pdbx_seq_one_letter_code
_entity_poly.pdbx_strand_id
1 'polypeptide(L)'
;DEIMTFLRNQCQGWGDVLPSHARPVDPPVYNFGMDSKIFCDLVELCLKYNQFRVEGNFFRQIHGLFMGSSISAPLAMIYMEFFEKYKYEPLIPDNIKPSEWKRYVDDCFVVYEHDEHKFQLFLGKLNTLDPYIKFTCERAISGVEAGLPSEVLEALPFLDFKVLRYFDRANSTISNKLCIHRKDCHSGSYIHSLSNQPTSVKKAVIRNMFLRAYRYCDIL
;
A
#
# COMPACT_ATOMS: atom_id res chain seq x y z
N ASP A 1 -11.18 11.31 -13.30
CA ASP A 1 -11.66 12.69 -13.09
C ASP A 1 -11.27 13.27 -11.75
N GLU A 2 -11.71 12.72 -10.60
CA GLU A 2 -11.35 13.25 -9.27
C GLU A 2 -9.84 13.44 -9.05
N ILE A 3 -9.01 12.47 -9.43
CA ILE A 3 -7.54 12.61 -9.31
C ILE A 3 -7.00 13.72 -10.20
N MET A 4 -7.54 13.92 -11.41
CA MET A 4 -7.08 14.99 -12.30
C MET A 4 -7.51 16.35 -11.76
N THR A 5 -8.71 16.46 -11.20
CA THR A 5 -9.17 17.67 -10.50
C THR A 5 -8.28 17.94 -9.29
N PHE A 6 -7.97 16.93 -8.49
CA PHE A 6 -7.06 17.07 -7.35
C PHE A 6 -5.68 17.54 -7.79
N LEU A 7 -5.06 16.90 -8.79
CA LEU A 7 -3.75 17.28 -9.33
C LEU A 7 -3.78 18.73 -9.84
N ARG A 8 -4.78 19.11 -10.64
CA ARG A 8 -4.92 20.49 -11.16
C ARG A 8 -5.11 21.53 -10.05
N ASN A 9 -5.81 21.18 -8.96
CA ASN A 9 -5.94 22.05 -7.80
C ASN A 9 -4.62 22.20 -7.02
N GLN A 10 -3.79 21.15 -6.97
CA GLN A 10 -2.44 21.26 -6.41
C GLN A 10 -1.55 22.14 -7.29
N CYS A 11 -1.65 22.02 -8.62
CA CYS A 11 -0.85 22.80 -9.58
C CYS A 11 -0.99 24.32 -9.43
N GLN A 12 -2.14 24.84 -8.96
CA GLN A 12 -2.31 26.27 -8.69
C GLN A 12 -1.38 26.82 -7.60
N GLY A 13 -0.77 25.93 -6.79
CA GLY A 13 0.25 26.27 -5.80
C GLY A 13 1.67 25.88 -6.18
N TRP A 14 1.91 25.35 -7.39
CA TRP A 14 3.23 24.85 -7.83
C TRP A 14 4.20 25.95 -8.31
N GLY A 15 3.86 27.21 -8.05
CA GLY A 15 4.75 28.34 -8.29
C GLY A 15 4.85 28.72 -9.76
N ASP A 16 3.76 29.27 -10.32
CA ASP A 16 3.82 30.07 -11.55
C ASP A 16 4.31 31.51 -11.30
N VAL A 17 4.90 31.77 -10.12
CA VAL A 17 5.52 33.05 -9.78
C VAL A 17 6.99 32.80 -9.43
N LEU A 18 7.89 33.17 -10.34
CA LEU A 18 9.32 33.30 -10.05
C LEU A 18 9.49 34.38 -8.96
N PRO A 19 10.08 34.08 -7.78
CA PRO A 19 10.31 35.10 -6.77
C PRO A 19 11.44 36.03 -7.21
N SER A 20 11.15 37.33 -7.29
CA SER A 20 12.20 38.34 -7.27
C SER A 20 12.83 38.37 -5.87
N HIS A 21 14.13 38.07 -5.81
CA HIS A 21 15.06 38.39 -4.71
C HIS A 21 14.91 37.61 -3.35
N ALA A 22 15.28 36.31 -3.37
CA ALA A 22 15.86 35.48 -2.27
C ALA A 22 14.99 35.04 -1.05
N ARG A 23 15.48 34.16 -0.13
CA ARG A 23 15.27 32.68 0.00
C ARG A 23 14.36 32.37 1.23
N PRO A 24 13.67 31.22 1.31
CA PRO A 24 14.21 29.99 1.92
C PRO A 24 14.28 28.84 0.90
N VAL A 25 15.20 27.88 1.08
CA VAL A 25 15.30 26.73 0.18
C VAL A 25 14.35 25.65 0.68
N ASP A 26 13.09 25.73 0.26
CA ASP A 26 12.25 24.53 0.15
C ASP A 26 13.00 23.50 -0.72
N PRO A 27 12.86 22.18 -0.46
CA PRO A 27 13.50 21.17 -1.31
C PRO A 27 13.21 21.54 -2.76
N PRO A 28 14.23 21.57 -3.64
CA PRO A 28 14.07 22.09 -4.99
C PRO A 28 12.85 21.40 -5.59
N VAL A 29 11.80 22.19 -5.84
CA VAL A 29 10.69 21.70 -6.65
C VAL A 29 11.37 21.35 -7.95
N TYR A 30 11.49 20.05 -8.22
CA TYR A 30 12.04 19.54 -9.48
C TYR A 30 11.04 19.91 -10.56
N ASN A 31 11.01 21.19 -10.90
CA ASN A 31 10.35 21.68 -12.09
C ASN A 31 11.25 21.21 -13.21
N PHE A 32 10.83 20.18 -13.95
CA PHE A 32 11.54 19.62 -15.11
C PHE A 32 11.66 20.63 -16.28
N GLY A 33 11.56 21.94 -16.01
CA GLY A 33 11.34 22.98 -16.99
C GLY A 33 9.97 22.87 -17.66
N MET A 34 9.00 22.22 -17.02
CA MET A 34 7.70 21.91 -17.58
C MET A 34 6.60 22.51 -16.72
N ASP A 35 5.79 23.35 -17.35
CA ASP A 35 4.59 23.93 -16.75
C ASP A 35 3.67 22.83 -16.19
N SER A 36 3.16 23.07 -14.98
CA SER A 36 2.38 22.09 -14.22
C SER A 36 1.07 21.70 -14.93
N LYS A 37 0.48 22.63 -15.69
CA LYS A 37 -0.70 22.36 -16.51
C LYS A 37 -0.34 21.47 -17.70
N ILE A 38 0.80 21.71 -18.35
CA ILE A 38 1.32 20.83 -19.41
C ILE A 38 1.53 19.42 -18.86
N PHE A 39 2.14 19.30 -17.67
CA PHE A 39 2.30 18.00 -17.01
C PHE A 39 0.95 17.30 -16.77
N CYS A 40 -0.04 18.00 -16.21
CA CYS A 40 -1.38 17.47 -16.02
C CYS A 40 -2.04 17.03 -17.35
N ASP A 41 -1.87 17.82 -18.42
CA ASP A 41 -2.44 17.51 -19.72
C ASP A 41 -1.80 16.25 -20.33
N LEU A 42 -0.49 16.07 -20.15
CA LEU A 42 0.21 14.85 -20.55
C LEU A 42 -0.21 13.63 -19.73
N VAL A 43 -0.38 13.78 -18.42
CA VAL A 43 -0.90 12.73 -17.54
C VAL A 43 -2.32 12.33 -17.98
N GLU A 44 -3.19 13.30 -18.25
CA GLU A 44 -4.55 13.04 -18.73
C GLU A 44 -4.54 12.29 -20.07
N LEU A 45 -3.65 12.67 -20.98
CA LEU A 45 -3.47 11.98 -22.26
C LEU A 45 -3.10 10.50 -22.06
N CYS A 46 -2.14 10.22 -21.17
CA CYS A 46 -1.74 8.86 -20.83
C CYS A 46 -2.89 8.02 -20.23
N LEU A 47 -3.77 8.65 -19.45
CA LEU A 47 -4.90 7.98 -18.82
C LEU A 47 -6.09 7.79 -19.78
N LYS A 48 -6.31 8.73 -20.70
CA LYS A 48 -7.48 8.73 -21.60
C LYS A 48 -7.33 7.79 -22.79
N TYR A 49 -6.11 7.64 -23.29
CA TYR A 49 -5.81 6.84 -24.49
C TYR A 49 -5.15 5.51 -24.14
N ASN A 50 -5.57 4.89 -23.03
CA ASN A 50 -5.10 3.60 -22.53
C ASN A 50 -5.86 2.42 -23.15
N GLN A 51 -5.52 2.08 -24.40
CA GLN A 51 -6.06 0.89 -25.06
C GLN A 51 -5.11 -0.30 -24.90
N PHE A 52 -5.67 -1.48 -24.62
CA PHE A 52 -4.92 -2.73 -24.53
C PHE A 52 -5.69 -3.87 -25.19
N ARG A 53 -4.98 -4.95 -25.54
CA ARG A 53 -5.55 -6.09 -26.26
C ARG A 53 -5.52 -7.34 -25.39
N VAL A 54 -6.67 -7.99 -25.22
CA VAL A 54 -6.82 -9.28 -24.53
C VAL A 54 -7.57 -10.22 -25.45
N GLU A 55 -7.02 -11.42 -25.68
CA GLU A 55 -7.67 -12.47 -26.50
C GLU A 55 -8.14 -11.99 -27.88
N GLY A 56 -7.39 -11.07 -28.51
CA GLY A 56 -7.75 -10.53 -29.83
C GLY A 56 -8.64 -9.30 -29.81
N ASN A 57 -9.28 -8.97 -28.68
CA ASN A 57 -10.20 -7.85 -28.55
C ASN A 57 -9.51 -6.63 -27.94
N PHE A 58 -9.88 -5.43 -28.41
CA PHE A 58 -9.40 -4.17 -27.86
C PHE A 58 -10.31 -3.69 -26.73
N PHE A 59 -9.68 -3.29 -25.63
CA PHE A 59 -10.34 -2.76 -24.45
C PHE A 59 -9.73 -1.41 -24.09
N ARG A 60 -10.54 -0.57 -23.45
CA ARG A 60 -10.10 0.67 -22.81
C ARG A 60 -10.56 0.64 -21.37
N GLN A 61 -9.67 0.98 -20.44
CA GLN A 61 -10.07 1.06 -19.04
C GLN A 61 -10.89 2.33 -18.79
N ILE A 62 -12.06 2.14 -18.17
CA ILE A 62 -13.04 3.21 -17.91
C ILE A 62 -12.85 3.78 -16.50
N HIS A 63 -12.54 2.92 -15.53
CA HIS A 63 -12.33 3.28 -14.12
C HIS A 63 -11.04 2.67 -13.59
N GLY A 64 -10.38 3.40 -12.69
CA GLY A 64 -9.10 3.02 -12.11
C GLY A 64 -7.92 3.27 -13.05
N LEU A 65 -6.77 2.73 -12.64
CA LEU A 65 -5.50 2.86 -13.34
C LEU A 65 -5.07 1.50 -13.92
N PHE A 66 -4.40 1.51 -15.06
CA PHE A 66 -4.04 0.25 -15.74
C PHE A 66 -2.76 -0.33 -15.16
N MET A 67 -2.79 -1.63 -14.92
CA MET A 67 -1.59 -2.35 -14.52
C MET A 67 -0.55 -2.30 -15.64
N GLY A 68 0.72 -2.12 -15.27
CA GLY A 68 1.84 -2.06 -16.23
C GLY A 68 2.18 -0.66 -16.75
N SER A 69 1.37 0.36 -16.47
CA SER A 69 1.78 1.75 -16.69
C SER A 69 2.85 2.17 -15.70
N SER A 70 3.89 2.87 -16.17
CA SER A 70 4.86 3.52 -15.29
C SER A 70 4.25 4.63 -14.43
N ILE A 71 3.16 5.24 -14.89
CA ILE A 71 2.49 6.37 -14.22
C ILE A 71 1.41 5.90 -13.25
N SER A 72 0.87 4.69 -13.42
CA SER A 72 -0.27 4.21 -12.63
C SER A 72 0.07 3.97 -11.16
N ALA A 73 1.23 3.39 -10.85
CA ALA A 73 1.63 3.18 -9.46
C ALA A 73 1.72 4.49 -8.64
N PRO A 74 2.45 5.53 -9.09
CA PRO A 74 2.51 6.79 -8.34
C PRO A 74 1.14 7.50 -8.28
N LEU A 75 0.34 7.46 -9.35
CA LEU A 75 -1.00 8.04 -9.31
C LEU A 75 -1.94 7.31 -8.33
N ALA A 76 -1.86 5.98 -8.24
CA ALA A 76 -2.64 5.21 -7.27
C ALA A 76 -2.26 5.61 -5.85
N MET A 77 -0.96 5.79 -5.57
CA MET A 77 -0.48 6.24 -4.26
C MET A 77 -1.00 7.63 -3.92
N ILE A 78 -0.93 8.58 -4.85
CA ILE A 78 -1.46 9.94 -4.69
C ILE A 78 -2.96 9.91 -4.44
N TYR A 79 -3.70 9.09 -5.19
CA TYR A 79 -5.14 8.95 -4.99
C TYR A 79 -5.48 8.42 -3.60
N MET A 80 -4.76 7.40 -3.14
CA MET A 80 -5.02 6.82 -1.82
C MET A 80 -4.66 7.77 -0.68
N GLU A 81 -3.64 8.62 -0.85
CA GLU A 81 -3.35 9.70 0.10
C GLU A 81 -4.47 10.75 0.10
N PHE A 82 -4.98 11.12 -1.07
CA PHE A 82 -6.16 11.98 -1.19
C PHE A 82 -7.39 11.35 -0.52
N PHE A 83 -7.65 10.07 -0.77
CA PHE A 83 -8.72 9.31 -0.14
C PHE A 83 -8.58 9.34 1.38
N GLU A 84 -7.39 9.07 1.91
CA GLU A 84 -7.12 9.09 3.35
C GLU A 84 -7.40 10.47 3.95
N LYS A 85 -6.84 11.52 3.34
CA LYS A 85 -6.91 12.89 3.87
C LYS A 85 -8.28 13.54 3.76
N TYR A 86 -8.98 13.34 2.63
CA TYR A 86 -10.19 14.09 2.31
C TYR A 86 -11.48 13.28 2.39
N LYS A 87 -11.38 11.95 2.44
CA LYS A 87 -12.55 11.07 2.60
C LYS A 87 -12.49 10.34 3.94
N TYR A 88 -11.46 9.55 4.19
CA TYR A 88 -11.36 8.74 5.40
C TYR A 88 -11.31 9.58 6.68
N GLU A 89 -10.34 10.48 6.80
CA GLU A 89 -10.13 11.29 8.01
C GLU A 89 -11.38 12.09 8.43
N PRO A 90 -12.04 12.86 7.53
CA PRO A 90 -13.19 13.67 7.91
C PRO A 90 -14.55 12.95 7.91
N LEU A 91 -14.70 11.82 7.21
CA LEU A 91 -16.02 11.16 7.03
C LEU A 91 -16.19 9.87 7.85
N ILE A 92 -15.12 9.32 8.43
CA ILE A 92 -15.20 8.21 9.38
C ILE A 92 -15.40 8.79 10.79
N PRO A 93 -16.51 8.46 11.47
CA PRO A 93 -16.74 8.89 12.85
C PRO A 93 -15.69 8.35 13.83
N ASP A 94 -15.22 9.19 14.75
CA ASP A 94 -14.18 8.82 15.73
C ASP A 94 -14.56 7.62 16.60
N ASN A 95 -15.85 7.42 16.89
CA ASN A 95 -16.34 6.34 17.75
C ASN A 95 -16.31 4.94 17.11
N ILE A 96 -16.01 4.86 15.80
CA ILE A 96 -15.84 3.62 15.04
C ILE A 96 -14.47 3.54 14.34
N LYS A 97 -13.61 4.54 14.52
CA LYS A 97 -12.30 4.61 13.87
C LYS A 97 -11.32 3.61 14.52
N PRO A 98 -10.42 2.97 13.75
CA PRO A 98 -9.36 2.15 14.32
C PRO A 98 -8.40 2.96 15.20
N SER A 99 -7.71 2.29 16.12
CA SER A 99 -6.63 2.92 16.89
C SER A 99 -5.40 3.18 16.02
N GLU A 100 -5.11 2.31 15.06
CA GLU A 100 -4.05 2.51 14.07
C GLU A 100 -4.51 2.15 12.66
N TRP A 101 -4.13 3.01 11.70
CA TRP A 101 -4.30 2.79 10.26
C TRP A 101 -2.96 3.06 9.57
N LYS A 102 -2.33 2.03 9.02
CA LYS A 102 -1.09 2.14 8.24
C LYS A 102 -1.29 1.50 6.88
N ARG A 103 -1.00 2.21 5.80
CA ARG A 103 -1.12 1.70 4.44
C ARG A 103 0.23 1.50 3.78
N TYR A 104 0.39 0.38 3.10
CA TYR A 104 1.50 0.09 2.20
C TYR A 104 0.94 -0.24 0.82
N VAL A 105 1.05 0.72 -0.11
CA VAL A 105 0.47 0.63 -1.46
C VAL A 105 -1.04 0.34 -1.39
N ASP A 106 -1.46 -0.90 -1.63
CA ASP A 106 -2.82 -1.42 -1.64
C ASP A 106 -3.22 -2.12 -0.33
N ASP A 107 -2.25 -2.57 0.48
CA ASP A 107 -2.49 -3.27 1.73
C ASP A 107 -2.58 -2.30 2.92
N CYS A 108 -3.56 -2.51 3.81
CA CYS A 108 -3.73 -1.72 5.04
C CYS A 108 -3.53 -2.61 6.27
N PHE A 109 -2.64 -2.20 7.17
CA PHE A 109 -2.50 -2.77 8.51
C PHE A 109 -3.32 -1.92 9.49
N VAL A 110 -4.29 -2.55 10.14
CA VAL A 110 -5.27 -1.87 10.99
C VAL A 110 -5.29 -2.52 12.36
N VAL A 111 -5.12 -1.73 13.43
CA VAL A 111 -5.38 -2.18 14.80
C VAL A 111 -6.77 -1.71 15.18
N TYR A 112 -7.64 -2.67 15.49
CA TYR A 112 -9.05 -2.42 15.77
C TYR A 112 -9.41 -2.98 17.15
N GLU A 113 -9.67 -2.09 18.11
CA GLU A 113 -9.90 -2.45 19.52
C GLU A 113 -11.39 -2.50 19.89
N HIS A 114 -12.25 -2.07 18.98
CA HIS A 114 -13.69 -2.09 19.19
C HIS A 114 -14.29 -3.47 18.86
N ASP A 115 -15.53 -3.67 19.31
CA ASP A 115 -16.27 -4.90 19.03
C ASP A 115 -16.57 -5.10 17.54
N GLU A 116 -16.94 -6.33 17.20
CA GLU A 116 -17.26 -6.76 15.84
C GLU A 116 -18.41 -5.96 15.22
N HIS A 117 -19.39 -5.51 15.99
CA HIS A 117 -20.50 -4.71 15.46
C HIS A 117 -20.01 -3.33 14.99
N LYS A 118 -19.18 -2.66 15.81
CA LYS A 118 -18.52 -1.41 15.39
C LYS A 118 -17.60 -1.62 14.19
N PHE A 119 -16.89 -2.74 14.14
CA PHE A 119 -16.06 -3.08 12.98
C PHE A 119 -16.88 -3.16 11.70
N GLN A 120 -18.04 -3.82 11.72
CA GLN A 120 -18.93 -3.89 10.55
C GLN A 120 -19.46 -2.51 10.13
N LEU A 121 -19.79 -1.64 11.11
CA LEU A 121 -20.18 -0.26 10.82
C LEU A 121 -19.03 0.52 10.17
N PHE A 122 -17.80 0.35 10.68
CA PHE A 122 -16.59 0.95 10.13
C PHE A 122 -16.33 0.49 8.70
N LEU A 123 -16.28 -0.82 8.46
CA LEU A 123 -16.02 -1.38 7.13
C LEU A 123 -17.15 -1.02 6.14
N GLY A 124 -18.39 -1.03 6.60
CA GLY A 124 -19.54 -0.58 5.82
C GLY A 124 -19.40 0.88 5.42
N LYS A 125 -19.11 1.79 6.36
CA LYS A 125 -18.91 3.21 6.08
C LYS A 125 -17.70 3.46 5.17
N LEU A 126 -16.58 2.80 5.42
CA LEU A 126 -15.35 2.88 4.63
C LEU A 126 -15.63 2.57 3.15
N ASN A 127 -16.41 1.53 2.88
CA ASN A 127 -16.82 1.13 1.54
C ASN A 127 -17.87 2.03 0.88
N THR A 128 -18.40 3.04 1.58
CA THR A 128 -19.26 4.07 0.98
C THR A 128 -18.49 5.33 0.57
N LEU A 129 -17.23 5.45 0.98
CA LEU A 129 -16.43 6.66 0.74
C LEU A 129 -16.06 6.83 -0.74
N ASP A 130 -15.90 5.73 -1.47
CA ASP A 130 -15.68 5.74 -2.91
C ASP A 130 -16.42 4.60 -3.61
N PRO A 131 -17.18 4.86 -4.68
CA PRO A 131 -17.95 3.82 -5.37
C PRO A 131 -17.08 2.82 -6.13
N TYR A 132 -15.81 3.12 -6.40
CA TYR A 132 -14.89 2.28 -7.16
C TYR A 132 -13.78 1.64 -6.31
N ILE A 133 -13.66 2.01 -5.04
CA ILE A 133 -12.78 1.32 -4.08
C ILE A 133 -13.60 0.46 -3.15
N LYS A 134 -13.25 -0.83 -3.08
CA LYS A 134 -13.81 -1.77 -2.12
C LYS A 134 -12.72 -2.36 -1.24
N PHE A 135 -12.77 -2.03 0.04
CA PHE A 135 -11.95 -2.60 1.09
C PHE A 135 -12.50 -3.98 1.47
N THR A 136 -11.57 -4.93 1.56
CA THR A 136 -11.79 -6.26 2.14
C THR A 136 -10.87 -6.41 3.34
N CYS A 137 -11.16 -7.36 4.23
CA CYS A 137 -10.41 -7.54 5.47
C CYS A 137 -10.08 -9.01 5.68
N GLU A 138 -8.83 -9.26 6.01
CA GLU A 138 -8.35 -10.49 6.63
C GLU A 138 -8.18 -10.23 8.13
N ARG A 139 -8.72 -11.12 8.96
CA ARG A 139 -8.67 -10.99 10.42
C ARG A 139 -7.51 -11.76 11.00
N ALA A 140 -6.98 -11.26 12.12
CA ALA A 140 -6.09 -12.06 12.94
C ALA A 140 -6.85 -13.28 13.46
N ILE A 141 -6.21 -14.43 13.39
CA ILE A 141 -6.73 -15.69 13.94
C ILE A 141 -5.98 -16.04 15.22
N SER A 142 -6.53 -16.92 16.06
CA SER A 142 -5.82 -17.37 17.25
C SER A 142 -4.53 -18.10 16.86
N GLY A 143 -3.51 -18.03 17.71
CA GLY A 143 -2.27 -18.78 17.46
C GLY A 143 -2.50 -20.28 17.33
N VAL A 144 -3.45 -20.83 18.10
CA VAL A 144 -3.85 -22.24 18.03
C VAL A 144 -4.45 -22.59 16.66
N GLU A 145 -5.37 -21.77 16.13
CA GLU A 145 -5.92 -21.96 14.77
C GLU A 145 -4.85 -21.84 13.69
N ALA A 146 -3.84 -21.00 13.92
CA ALA A 146 -2.69 -20.85 13.03
C ALA A 146 -1.67 -22.00 13.13
N GLY A 147 -1.89 -22.99 13.99
CA GLY A 147 -0.96 -24.10 14.25
C GLY A 147 0.32 -23.68 14.97
N LEU A 148 0.26 -22.59 15.76
CA LEU A 148 1.38 -22.01 16.48
C LEU A 148 1.34 -22.35 17.99
N PRO A 149 2.46 -22.17 18.72
CA PRO A 149 2.52 -22.41 20.16
C PRO A 149 1.49 -21.59 20.95
N SER A 150 1.14 -22.09 22.14
CA SER A 150 0.14 -21.46 23.03
C SER A 150 0.49 -20.04 23.48
N GLU A 151 1.78 -19.68 23.40
CA GLU A 151 2.34 -18.37 23.68
C GLU A 151 1.93 -17.34 22.60
N VAL A 152 1.58 -17.81 21.40
CA VAL A 152 1.05 -16.94 20.34
C VAL A 152 -0.45 -16.77 20.57
N LEU A 153 -0.85 -15.56 20.91
CA LEU A 153 -2.24 -15.19 21.13
C LEU A 153 -2.96 -15.03 19.79
N GLU A 154 -2.37 -14.26 18.88
CA GLU A 154 -2.97 -13.88 17.60
C GLU A 154 -1.92 -13.91 16.49
N ALA A 155 -2.36 -14.24 15.27
CA ALA A 155 -1.52 -14.28 14.10
C ALA A 155 -2.24 -13.63 12.90
N LEU A 156 -1.54 -12.71 12.23
CA LEU A 156 -2.05 -12.00 11.05
C LEU A 156 -0.99 -12.00 9.93
N PRO A 157 -1.26 -12.61 8.77
CA PRO A 157 -0.47 -12.38 7.58
C PRO A 157 -0.49 -10.91 7.15
N PHE A 158 0.68 -10.34 6.88
CA PHE A 158 0.81 -9.00 6.28
C PHE A 158 2.06 -8.93 5.41
N LEU A 159 1.88 -8.73 4.10
CA LEU A 159 2.95 -8.74 3.10
C LEU A 159 3.77 -10.04 3.15
N ASP A 160 5.09 -9.93 3.37
CA ASP A 160 6.05 -11.03 3.46
C ASP A 160 6.13 -11.65 4.87
N PHE A 161 5.37 -11.13 5.83
CA PHE A 161 5.48 -11.48 7.24
C PHE A 161 4.17 -11.99 7.82
N LYS A 162 4.26 -12.76 8.90
CA LYS A 162 3.17 -13.05 9.81
C LYS A 162 3.45 -12.28 11.08
N VAL A 163 2.56 -11.34 11.41
CA VAL A 163 2.60 -10.57 12.64
C VAL A 163 1.98 -11.42 13.74
N LEU A 164 2.72 -11.63 14.82
CA LEU A 164 2.33 -12.48 15.92
C LEU A 164 2.24 -11.66 17.19
N ARG A 165 1.10 -11.73 17.87
CA ARG A 165 0.97 -11.21 19.22
C ARG A 165 1.37 -12.31 20.19
N TYR A 166 2.48 -12.14 20.88
CA TYR A 166 3.15 -13.15 21.68
C TYR A 166 3.11 -12.79 23.16
N PHE A 167 2.78 -13.77 24.01
CA PHE A 167 2.83 -13.68 25.46
C PHE A 167 4.08 -14.35 26.00
N ASP A 168 4.99 -13.55 26.56
CA ASP A 168 6.17 -14.04 27.25
C ASP A 168 5.81 -14.40 28.70
N ARG A 169 5.77 -15.71 28.99
CA ARG A 169 5.47 -16.22 30.34
C ARG A 169 6.53 -15.85 31.37
N ALA A 170 7.79 -15.68 30.97
CA ALA A 170 8.88 -15.41 31.90
C ALA A 170 8.79 -13.99 32.46
N ASN A 171 8.50 -13.02 31.60
CA ASN A 171 8.36 -11.61 31.98
C ASN A 171 6.90 -11.19 32.21
N SER A 172 5.93 -12.06 31.93
CA SER A 172 4.49 -11.75 31.95
C SER A 172 4.12 -10.55 31.08
N THR A 173 4.77 -10.42 29.92
CA THR A 173 4.59 -9.30 28.99
C THR A 173 4.00 -9.77 27.66
N ILE A 174 3.33 -8.84 26.96
CA ILE A 174 2.87 -9.06 25.59
C ILE A 174 3.76 -8.25 24.66
N SER A 175 4.23 -8.89 23.61
CA SER A 175 5.07 -8.29 22.56
C SER A 175 4.60 -8.72 21.18
N ASN A 176 4.92 -7.92 20.16
CA ASN A 176 4.73 -8.34 18.78
C ASN A 176 6.01 -9.00 18.27
N LYS A 177 5.88 -10.19 17.70
CA LYS A 177 6.94 -10.90 16.99
C LYS A 177 6.62 -11.00 15.50
N LEU A 178 7.63 -11.08 14.66
CA LEU A 178 7.48 -11.28 13.22
C LEU A 178 8.10 -12.60 12.80
N CYS A 179 7.45 -13.32 11.88
CA CYS A 179 8.06 -14.44 11.17
C CYS A 179 7.75 -14.38 9.67
N ILE A 180 8.48 -15.14 8.85
CA ILE A 180 8.22 -15.17 7.40
C ILE A 180 6.86 -15.80 7.13
N HIS A 181 6.06 -15.11 6.31
CA HIS A 181 4.84 -15.67 5.74
C HIS A 181 5.03 -16.00 4.26
N ARG A 182 4.41 -17.09 3.83
CA ARG A 182 4.27 -17.48 2.43
C ARG A 182 2.80 -17.76 2.19
N LYS A 183 2.23 -17.09 1.18
CA LYS A 183 0.86 -17.37 0.71
C LYS A 183 0.81 -18.79 0.15
N ASP A 184 -0.36 -19.43 0.17
CA ASP A 184 -0.52 -20.81 -0.34
C ASP A 184 -0.17 -20.95 -1.83
N CYS A 185 -0.32 -19.87 -2.59
CA CYS A 185 0.09 -19.80 -4.00
C CYS A 185 1.61 -19.63 -4.21
N HIS A 186 2.41 -19.60 -3.14
CA HIS A 186 3.86 -19.47 -3.25
C HIS A 186 4.47 -20.75 -3.83
N SER A 187 4.83 -20.71 -5.10
CA SER A 187 5.36 -21.86 -5.84
C SER A 187 6.81 -22.25 -5.48
N GLY A 188 7.48 -21.48 -4.62
CA GLY A 188 8.91 -21.68 -4.34
C GLY A 188 9.82 -21.49 -5.55
N SER A 189 9.31 -20.94 -6.65
CA SER A 189 10.05 -20.77 -7.89
C SER A 189 10.93 -19.52 -7.82
N TYR A 190 12.24 -19.73 -7.94
CA TYR A 190 13.24 -18.66 -7.97
C TYR A 190 14.04 -18.71 -9.28
N ILE A 191 14.91 -17.71 -9.47
CA ILE A 191 15.79 -17.64 -10.64
C ILE A 191 16.64 -18.91 -10.70
N HIS A 192 16.46 -19.68 -11.78
CA HIS A 192 17.23 -20.90 -12.02
C HIS A 192 18.74 -20.59 -12.13
N SER A 193 19.59 -21.42 -11.54
CA SER A 193 21.05 -21.21 -11.52
C SER A 193 21.65 -21.13 -12.93
N LEU A 194 21.11 -21.89 -13.88
CA LEU A 194 21.52 -21.93 -15.28
C LEU A 194 20.83 -20.87 -16.17
N SER A 195 19.94 -20.03 -15.63
CA SER A 195 19.32 -18.96 -16.43
C SER A 195 20.37 -17.97 -16.93
N ASN A 196 20.09 -17.27 -18.04
CA ASN A 196 20.96 -16.23 -18.59
C ASN A 196 20.96 -14.91 -17.79
N GLN A 197 20.62 -14.97 -16.49
CA GLN A 197 20.62 -13.82 -15.61
C GLN A 197 22.03 -13.56 -15.04
N PRO A 198 22.43 -12.29 -14.84
CA PRO A 198 23.72 -11.97 -14.24
C PRO A 198 23.92 -12.64 -12.87
N THR A 199 25.14 -13.09 -12.60
CA THR A 199 25.50 -13.74 -11.33
C THR A 199 25.19 -12.85 -10.11
N SER A 200 25.31 -11.53 -10.27
CA SER A 200 24.96 -10.56 -9.23
C SER A 200 23.48 -10.66 -8.83
N VAL A 201 22.57 -10.79 -9.79
CA VAL A 201 21.12 -10.92 -9.56
C VAL A 201 20.81 -12.23 -8.83
N LYS A 202 21.39 -13.35 -9.27
CA LYS A 202 21.22 -14.67 -8.61
C LYS A 202 21.68 -14.64 -7.16
N LYS A 203 22.86 -14.07 -6.88
CA LYS A 203 23.37 -13.87 -5.52
C LYS A 203 22.48 -12.94 -4.70
N ALA A 204 21.97 -11.87 -5.33
CA ALA A 204 21.10 -10.91 -4.66
C ALA A 204 19.78 -11.54 -4.20
N VAL A 205 19.18 -12.45 -4.97
CA VAL A 205 17.95 -13.17 -4.55
C VAL A 205 18.18 -13.92 -3.23
N ILE A 206 19.22 -14.77 -3.17
CA ILE A 206 19.54 -15.55 -1.97
C ILE A 206 19.85 -14.62 -0.79
N ARG A 207 20.70 -13.63 -1.02
CA ARG A 207 21.10 -12.65 -0.01
C ARG A 207 19.89 -11.89 0.54
N ASN A 208 18.99 -11.43 -0.31
CA ASN A 208 17.83 -10.65 0.11
C ASN A 208 16.82 -11.51 0.89
N MET A 209 16.62 -12.77 0.49
CA MET A 209 15.78 -13.71 1.26
C MET A 209 16.35 -13.96 2.66
N PHE A 210 17.66 -14.23 2.75
CA PHE A 210 18.32 -14.43 4.03
C PHE A 210 18.28 -13.17 4.90
N LEU A 211 18.69 -12.03 4.34
CA LEU A 211 18.71 -10.76 5.09
C LEU A 211 17.33 -10.33 5.55
N ARG A 212 16.27 -10.63 4.79
CA ARG A 212 14.89 -10.35 5.20
C ARG A 212 14.54 -11.15 6.47
N ALA A 213 14.77 -12.47 6.45
CA ALA A 213 14.51 -13.29 7.63
C ALA A 213 15.38 -12.88 8.82
N TYR A 214 16.68 -12.65 8.58
CA TYR A 214 17.64 -12.30 9.62
C TYR A 214 17.37 -10.94 10.27
N ARG A 215 16.93 -9.94 9.51
CA ARG A 215 16.72 -8.58 10.03
C ARG A 215 15.39 -8.39 10.74
N TYR A 216 14.35 -9.08 10.27
CA TYR A 216 12.98 -8.77 10.68
C TYR A 216 12.32 -9.88 11.47
N CYS A 217 12.77 -11.13 11.38
CA CYS A 217 12.11 -12.21 12.10
C CYS A 217 12.68 -12.42 13.48
N ASP A 218 11.78 -12.66 14.43
CA ASP A 218 12.11 -13.03 15.78
C ASP A 218 12.28 -14.54 15.90
N ILE A 219 13.11 -14.96 16.85
CA ILE A 219 13.16 -16.34 17.30
C ILE A 219 11.90 -16.57 18.14
N LEU A 220 11.04 -17.50 17.70
CA LEU A 220 9.80 -17.84 18.38
C LEU A 220 10.06 -18.68 19.62
#